data_AF-A0A6B2SRS9-F1
#
_entry.id   AF-A0A6B2SRS9-F1
#
_cell.length_a   1.000
_cell.length_b   1.000
_cell.length_c   1.000
_cell.angle_alpha   90.00
_cell.angle_beta   90.00
_cell.angle_gamma   90.00
#
_symmetry.space_group_name_H-M   'P 1'
#
loop_
_entity.id
_entity.type
_entity.pdbx_description
1 polymer ?
#
loop_
_entity_poly.entity_id
_entity_poly.type
_entity_poly.pdbx_seq_one_letter_code
_entity_poly.pdbx_strand_id
1 'polypeptide(L)' 'DDLLALQKRAASALDLLGAERLDGEELTPLPGAEELALLRALRDAARDGTYDTVVVDLPPTPKALATLALPEQLRRYLR' A
#
# COMPACT_ATOMS: atom_id res chain seq x y z
N ASP A 1 -10.97 6.25 17.33
CA ASP A 1 -9.73 6.42 18.12
C ASP A 1 -8.56 5.58 17.62
N ASP A 2 -8.76 4.31 17.26
CA ASP A 2 -7.66 3.45 16.76
C ASP A 2 -7.05 3.87 15.43
N LEU A 3 -7.85 4.40 14.49
CA LEU A 3 -7.32 4.91 13.22
C LEU A 3 -6.41 6.14 13.42
N LEU A 4 -6.76 7.02 14.36
CA LEU A 4 -5.94 8.17 14.73
C LEU A 4 -4.66 7.71 15.45
N ALA A 5 -4.76 6.68 16.29
CA ALA A 5 -3.59 6.08 16.93
C ALA A 5 -2.65 5.42 15.90
N LEU A 6 -3.20 4.71 14.90
CA LEU A 6 -2.44 4.13 13.79
C LEU A 6 -1.80 5.20 12.93
N GLN A 7 -2.53 6.27 12.58
CA GLN A 7 -1.98 7.42 11.86
C GLN A 7 -0.84 8.08 12.63
N LYS A 8 -0.98 8.24 13.95
CA LYS A 8 0.06 8.84 14.80
C LYS A 8 1.31 7.97 14.90
N ARG A 9 1.15 6.64 14.94
CA ARG A 9 2.26 5.67 14.93
C ARG A 9 2.92 5.58 13.56
N ALA A 10 2.16 5.61 12.49
CA ALA A 10 2.67 5.65 11.12
C ALA A 10 3.43 6.94 10.87
N ALA A 11 2.90 8.09 11.29
CA ALA A 11 3.59 9.38 11.21
C ALA A 11 4.91 9.36 12.00
N SER A 12 4.89 8.87 13.23
CA SER A 12 6.11 8.74 14.04
C SER A 12 7.12 7.74 13.46
N ALA A 13 6.68 6.68 12.80
CA ALA A 13 7.56 5.74 12.10
C ALA A 13 8.13 6.35 10.82
N LEU A 14 7.35 7.15 10.09
CA LEU A 14 7.80 7.89 8.91
C LEU A 14 8.79 9.00 9.29
N ASP A 15 8.59 9.68 10.44
CA ASP A 15 9.55 10.64 10.99
C ASP A 15 10.88 9.96 11.38
N LEU A 16 10.83 8.74 11.96
CA LEU A 16 12.03 7.95 12.25
C LEU A 16 12.76 7.45 11.00
N LEU A 17 12.06 7.35 9.87
CA LEU A 17 12.64 7.04 8.55
C LEU A 17 13.17 8.29 7.82
N GLY A 18 13.21 9.45 8.48
CA GLY A 18 13.86 10.65 7.94
C GLY A 18 12.99 11.43 6.95
N ALA A 19 11.68 11.50 7.16
CA ALA A 19 10.74 12.28 6.35
C ALA A 19 10.90 13.81 6.47
N GLU A 20 12.12 14.35 6.52
CA GLU A 20 12.35 15.70 5.99
C GLU A 20 12.15 15.65 4.47
N ARG A 21 11.55 16.72 3.93
CA ARG A 21 11.07 16.86 2.54
C ARG A 21 11.89 16.06 1.54
N LEU A 22 11.29 14.94 1.14
CA LEU A 22 11.78 13.90 0.25
C LEU A 22 12.18 14.49 -1.12
N ASP A 23 13.48 14.54 -1.39
CA ASP A 23 13.98 14.75 -2.74
C ASP A 23 13.83 13.45 -3.54
N GLY A 24 13.36 13.53 -4.78
CA GLY A 24 12.87 12.38 -5.55
C GLY A 24 13.95 11.36 -5.92
N GLU A 25 15.23 11.72 -5.80
CA GLU A 25 16.38 10.94 -6.27
C GLU A 25 17.06 10.10 -5.17
N GLU A 26 16.69 10.26 -3.89
CA GLU A 26 17.32 9.53 -2.75
C GLU A 26 16.34 8.57 -2.03
N LEU A 27 15.26 8.16 -2.68
CA LEU A 27 14.24 7.32 -2.07
C LEU A 27 14.56 5.82 -2.20
N THR A 28 14.92 5.20 -1.07
CA THR A 28 14.60 3.78 -0.92
C THR A 28 13.08 3.64 -0.75
N PRO A 29 12.40 2.76 -1.52
CA PRO A 29 10.97 2.57 -1.36
C PRO A 29 10.64 2.21 0.09
N LEU A 30 9.61 2.85 0.66
CA LEU A 30 9.15 2.51 2.00
C LEU A 30 8.76 1.02 2.05
N PRO A 31 9.05 0.30 3.14
CA PRO A 31 8.59 -1.07 3.29
C PRO A 31 7.07 -1.17 3.09
N GLY A 32 6.63 -2.04 2.17
CA GLY A 32 5.20 -2.20 1.84
C GLY A 32 4.67 -1.24 0.77
N ALA A 33 5.48 -0.30 0.27
CA ALA A 33 5.04 0.68 -0.73
C ALA A 33 4.70 0.03 -2.08
N GLU A 34 5.46 -0.98 -2.49
CA GLU A 34 5.22 -1.71 -3.74
C GLU A 34 3.85 -2.41 -3.72
N GLU A 35 3.54 -3.08 -2.62
CA GLU A 35 2.28 -3.79 -2.43
C GLU A 35 1.08 -2.82 -2.44
N LEU A 36 1.21 -1.68 -1.76
CA LEU A 36 0.18 -0.65 -1.74
C LEU A 36 0.02 0.04 -3.11
N ALA A 37 1.12 0.28 -3.82
CA ALA A 37 1.09 0.84 -5.18
C ALA A 37 0.39 -0.11 -6.16
N LEU A 38 0.67 -1.41 -6.08
CA LEU A 38 -0.01 -2.43 -6.87
C LEU A 38 -1.51 -2.46 -6.62
N LEU A 39 -1.93 -2.51 -5.35
CA LEU A 39 -3.34 -2.52 -4.97
C LEU A 39 -4.04 -1.23 -5.39
N ARG A 40 -3.35 -0.09 -5.31
CA ARG A 40 -3.84 1.21 -5.76
C ARG A 40 -4.07 1.20 -7.27
N ALA A 41 -3.08 0.77 -8.05
CA ALA A 41 -3.16 0.70 -9.50
C ALA A 41 -4.28 -0.23 -9.96
N LEU A 42 -4.38 -1.43 -9.36
CA LEU A 42 -5.47 -2.38 -9.66
C LEU A 42 -6.85 -1.78 -9.39
N ARG A 43 -7.01 -1.12 -8.24
CA ARG A 43 -8.28 -0.48 -7.86
C ARG A 43 -8.64 0.64 -8.82
N ASP A 44 -7.67 1.46 -9.22
CA ASP A 44 -7.90 2.59 -10.11
C ASP A 44 -8.26 2.07 -11.51
N ALA A 45 -7.55 1.07 -12.04
CA ALA A 45 -7.89 0.40 -13.30
C ALA A 45 -9.28 -0.25 -13.29
N ALA A 46 -9.66 -0.90 -12.19
CA ALA A 46 -10.99 -1.51 -12.05
C ALA A 46 -12.13 -0.49 -11.95
N ARG A 47 -11.84 0.75 -11.54
CA ARG A 47 -12.83 1.84 -11.41
C ARG A 47 -12.95 2.71 -12.64
N ASP A 48 -11.91 2.75 -13.46
CA ASP A 48 -11.86 3.54 -14.69
C ASP A 48 -12.90 3.07 -15.71
N GLY A 49 -13.29 1.78 -15.67
CA GLY A 49 -14.33 1.23 -16.54
C GLY A 49 -13.93 1.13 -18.03
N THR A 50 -12.71 1.54 -18.38
CA THR A 50 -12.14 1.48 -19.73
C THR A 50 -11.83 0.04 -20.18
N TYR A 51 -11.64 -0.87 -19.24
CA TYR A 51 -11.25 -2.25 -19.51
C TYR A 51 -12.28 -3.24 -18.97
N ASP A 52 -12.72 -4.18 -19.82
CA ASP A 52 -13.57 -5.30 -19.40
C ASP A 52 -12.79 -6.34 -18.57
N THR A 53 -11.46 -6.39 -18.70
CA THR A 53 -10.59 -7.33 -18.00
C THR A 53 -9.23 -6.72 -17.73
N VAL A 54 -8.72 -6.87 -16.51
CA VAL A 54 -7.40 -6.41 -16.08
C VAL A 54 -6.52 -7.64 -15.80
N VAL A 55 -5.42 -7.77 -16.51
CA VAL A 55 -4.39 -8.79 -16.26
C VAL A 55 -3.24 -8.13 -15.51
N VAL A 56 -2.82 -8.74 -14.41
CA VAL A 56 -1.77 -8.19 -13.53
C VAL A 56 -0.63 -9.18 -13.45
N ASP A 57 0.58 -8.70 -13.73
CA ASP A 57 1.80 -9.46 -13.46
C ASP A 57 2.09 -9.39 -11.96
N LEU A 58 1.94 -10.53 -11.29
CA LEU A 58 2.04 -10.63 -9.83
C LEU A 58 3.39 -11.21 -9.42
N PRO A 59 3.90 -10.85 -8.22
CA PRO A 59 5.07 -11.50 -7.66
C PRO A 59 4.81 -12.99 -7.39
N PRO A 60 5.82 -13.78 -6.96
CA PRO A 60 5.63 -15.17 -6.60
C PRO A 60 4.44 -15.41 -5.66
N THR A 61 3.75 -16.53 -5.86
CA THR A 61 2.42 -16.82 -5.28
C THR A 61 2.28 -16.48 -3.79
N PRO A 62 3.23 -16.79 -2.89
CA PRO A 62 3.09 -16.42 -1.48
C PRO A 62 3.02 -14.90 -1.25
N LYS A 63 3.86 -14.11 -1.95
CA LYS A 63 3.86 -12.64 -1.88
C LYS A 63 2.59 -12.08 -2.51
N ALA A 64 2.14 -12.65 -3.63
CA ALA A 64 0.91 -12.23 -4.29
C ALA A 64 -0.32 -12.41 -3.39
N LEU A 65 -0.48 -13.60 -2.80
CA LEU A 65 -1.59 -13.90 -1.89
C LEU A 65 -1.58 -12.99 -0.66
N ALA A 66 -0.41 -12.76 -0.06
CA ALA A 66 -0.27 -11.84 1.05
C ALA A 66 -0.70 -10.42 0.65
N THR A 67 -0.22 -9.93 -0.50
CA THR A 67 -0.54 -8.60 -1.04
C THR A 67 -2.05 -8.43 -1.27
N LEU A 68 -2.69 -9.39 -1.92
CA LEU A 68 -4.13 -9.33 -2.23
C LEU A 68 -5.02 -9.46 -0.98
N ALA A 69 -4.52 -10.09 0.10
CA ALA A 69 -5.24 -10.20 1.36
C ALA A 69 -5.16 -8.92 2.23
N LEU A 70 -4.20 -8.02 1.97
CA LEU A 70 -3.97 -6.81 2.78
C LEU A 70 -5.23 -5.95 3.01
N PRO A 71 -6.09 -5.67 2.00
CA PRO A 71 -7.27 -4.83 2.21
C PRO A 71 -8.25 -5.44 3.23
N GLU A 72 -8.41 -6.76 3.24
CA GLU A 72 -9.28 -7.45 4.19
C GLU A 72 -8.67 -7.46 5.59
N GLN A 73 -7.37 -7.77 5.69
CA GLN A 73 -6.64 -7.75 6.95
C GLN A 73 -6.71 -6.37 7.62
N LEU A 74 -6.51 -5.29 6.85
CA LEU A 74 -6.61 -3.93 7.35
C LEU A 74 -8.03 -3.63 7.89
N ARG A 75 -9.07 -4.04 7.17
CA ARG A 75 -10.46 -3.88 7.65
C ARG A 75 -10.71 -4.63 8.95
N ARG A 76 -10.10 -5.81 9.13
CA ARG A 76 -10.21 -6.58 10.37
C ARG A 76 -9.50 -5.91 11.54
N TYR A 77 -8.36 -5.27 11.31
CA TYR A 77 -7.62 -4.56 12.35
C TYR A 77 -8.21 -3.20 12.73
N LEU A 78 -8.99 -2.59 11.83
CA LEU A 78 -9.66 -1.30 12.03
C LEU A 78 -11.10 -1.44 12.57
N ARG A 79 -11.58 -2.67 12.77
CA ARG A 79 -12.81 -2.96 13.52
C ARG A 79 -12.49 -3.07 15.00
#